data_AF-A0A8T5U0Z5-F1
#
_entry.id   AF-A0A8T5U0Z5-F1
#
_cell.length_a   1.000
_cell.length_b   1.000
_cell.length_c   1.000
_cell.angle_alpha   90.00
_cell.angle_beta   90.00
_cell.angle_gamma   90.00
#
_symmetry.space_group_name_H-M   'P 1'
#
loop_
_entity.id
_entity.type
_entity.pdbx_description
1 polymer ?
#
loop_
_entity_poly.entity_id
_entity_poly.type
_entity_poly.pdbx_seq_one_letter_code
_entity_poly.pdbx_strand_id
1 'polypeptide(L)'
;VLHLHGDKPDFKLATKLPIDAINWHDQQTTPSLSEARKIFKGGLLGGLNTESWKDISNPLDVLPLIVSMYNSFEDSGLIISPGCVIPQFVSDPLIEAAVTTIKNLKK
;
A
#
# COMPACT_ATOMS: atom_id res chain seq x y z
N VAL A 1 -14.29 3.60 3.29
CA VAL A 1 -13.01 3.67 2.53
C VAL A 1 -13.29 4.23 1.15
N LEU A 2 -12.47 5.17 0.66
CA LEU A 2 -12.53 5.68 -0.72
C LEU A 2 -11.29 5.19 -1.50
N HIS A 3 -11.51 4.58 -2.66
CA HIS A 3 -10.45 4.19 -3.58
C HIS A 3 -10.28 5.25 -4.67
N LEU A 4 -9.04 5.70 -4.89
CA LEU A 4 -8.67 6.66 -5.94
C LEU A 4 -7.83 5.96 -7.00
N HIS A 5 -8.29 6.02 -8.25
CA HIS A 5 -7.60 5.47 -9.40
C HIS A 5 -7.17 6.58 -10.38
N GLY A 6 -6.18 6.27 -11.23
CA GLY A 6 -5.59 7.17 -12.21
C GLY A 6 -4.24 7.73 -11.79
N ASP A 7 -3.52 8.35 -12.73
CA ASP A 7 -2.11 8.76 -12.55
C ASP A 7 -1.94 10.02 -11.69
N LYS A 8 -3.02 10.79 -11.52
CA LYS A 8 -3.06 12.06 -10.78
C LYS A 8 -4.33 12.15 -9.92
N PRO A 9 -4.50 11.26 -8.93
CA PRO A 9 -5.69 11.28 -8.09
C PRO A 9 -5.71 12.59 -7.28
N ASP A 10 -6.86 13.25 -7.20
CA ASP A 10 -7.01 14.44 -6.35
C ASP A 10 -7.15 14.05 -4.87
N PHE A 11 -6.01 13.66 -4.28
CA PHE A 11 -5.94 13.21 -2.91
C PHE A 11 -6.43 14.28 -1.92
N LYS A 12 -6.19 15.56 -2.20
CA LYS A 12 -6.61 16.67 -1.33
C LYS A 12 -8.11 16.90 -1.37
N LEU A 13 -8.77 16.67 -2.50
CA LEU A 13 -10.22 16.70 -2.55
C LEU A 13 -10.81 15.53 -1.76
N ALA A 14 -10.23 14.34 -1.90
CA ALA A 14 -10.68 13.15 -1.18
C ALA A 14 -10.72 13.35 0.34
N THR A 15 -9.73 14.04 0.92
CA THR A 15 -9.71 14.31 2.38
C THR A 15 -10.83 15.22 2.90
N LYS A 16 -11.55 15.92 2.01
CA LYS A 16 -12.70 16.77 2.37
C LYS A 16 -14.01 16.00 2.45
N LEU A 17 -14.03 14.75 1.99
CA LEU A 17 -15.21 13.88 2.05
C LEU A 17 -15.32 13.23 3.43
N PRO A 18 -16.53 12.87 3.89
CA PRO A 18 -16.74 12.18 5.15
C PRO A 18 -16.32 10.71 5.03
N ILE A 19 -15.00 10.45 5.01
CA ILE A 19 -14.43 9.12 4.82
C ILE A 19 -13.43 8.78 5.92
N ASP A 20 -13.40 7.50 6.32
CA ASP A 20 -12.50 7.03 7.38
C ASP A 20 -11.12 6.63 6.85
N ALA A 21 -11.02 6.26 5.57
CA ALA A 21 -9.79 5.76 4.98
C ALA A 21 -9.72 5.97 3.46
N ILE A 22 -8.50 6.07 2.93
CA ILE A 22 -8.20 6.28 1.50
C ILE A 22 -7.27 5.17 1.00
N ASN A 23 -7.57 4.61 -0.18
CA ASN A 23 -6.71 3.68 -0.92
C ASN A 23 -6.34 4.27 -2.28
N TRP A 24 -5.07 4.15 -2.67
CA TRP A 24 -4.57 4.65 -3.95
C TRP A 24 -3.21 4.01 -4.27
N HIS A 25 -2.67 4.29 -5.45
CA HIS A 25 -1.37 3.80 -5.88
C HIS A 25 -0.20 4.61 -5.27
N ASP A 26 0.05 4.49 -3.96
CA ASP A 26 1.00 5.30 -3.18
C ASP A 26 2.47 5.26 -3.63
N GLN A 27 2.87 4.20 -4.33
CA GLN A 27 4.23 4.04 -4.87
C GLN A 27 4.33 4.37 -6.37
N GLN A 28 3.20 4.67 -7.03
CA GLN A 28 3.14 4.97 -8.47
C GLN A 28 2.62 6.38 -8.75
N THR A 29 1.91 6.96 -7.79
CA THR A 29 1.25 8.28 -7.86
C THR A 29 1.54 9.05 -6.58
N THR A 30 1.20 10.34 -6.58
CA THR A 30 1.35 11.18 -5.39
C THR A 30 0.03 11.27 -4.62
N PRO A 31 0.09 11.44 -3.29
CA PRO A 31 1.28 11.44 -2.42
C PRO A 31 1.79 10.03 -2.07
N SER A 32 3.05 9.92 -1.64
CA SER A 32 3.55 8.72 -0.93
C SER A 32 2.85 8.55 0.43
N LEU A 33 2.95 7.38 1.07
CA LEU A 33 2.33 7.15 2.39
C LEU A 33 2.76 8.18 3.46
N SER A 34 4.04 8.52 3.52
CA SER A 34 4.58 9.47 4.50
C SER A 34 4.10 10.89 4.24
N GLU A 35 3.96 11.29 2.97
CA GLU A 35 3.36 12.56 2.57
C GLU A 35 1.85 12.59 2.84
N ALA A 36 1.14 11.50 2.52
CA ALA A 36 -0.29 11.34 2.74
C ALA A 36 -0.65 11.49 4.22
N ARG A 37 0.16 10.94 5.12
CA ARG A 37 -0.03 11.04 6.57
C ARG A 37 0.08 12.47 7.12
N LYS A 38 0.83 13.34 6.43
CA LYS A 38 0.87 14.79 6.75
C LYS A 38 -0.44 15.48 6.37
N ILE A 39 -1.22 14.91 5.44
CA ILE A 39 -2.42 15.51 4.86
C ILE A 39 -3.72 14.90 5.44
N PHE A 40 -3.72 13.59 5.72
CA PHE A 40 -4.89 12.84 6.17
C PHE A 40 -4.57 12.02 7.43
N LYS A 41 -5.47 12.08 8.42
CA LYS A 41 -5.29 11.40 9.71
C LYS A 41 -6.06 10.09 9.84
N GLY A 42 -6.94 9.77 8.89
CA GLY A 42 -7.64 8.49 8.85
C GLY A 42 -6.74 7.32 8.40
N GLY A 43 -7.39 6.23 7.98
CA GLY A 43 -6.72 5.05 7.44
C GLY A 43 -6.07 5.33 6.10
N LEU A 44 -4.80 4.91 5.94
CA LEU A 44 -4.12 4.90 4.65
C LEU A 44 -3.94 3.45 4.22
N LEU A 45 -4.58 3.09 3.11
CA LEU A 45 -4.54 1.76 2.52
C LEU A 45 -3.57 1.77 1.35
N GLY A 46 -2.47 1.05 1.46
CA GLY A 46 -1.44 1.00 0.42
C GLY A 46 -0.19 0.28 0.90
N GLY A 47 0.94 0.59 0.26
CA GLY A 47 2.23 0.03 0.62
C GLY A 47 2.62 -1.23 -0.14
N LEU A 48 1.70 -1.81 -0.94
CA LEU A 48 2.03 -2.87 -1.90
C LEU A 48 1.88 -2.33 -3.32
N ASN A 49 3.01 -2.07 -3.99
CA ASN A 49 3.04 -1.71 -5.40
C ASN A 49 2.71 -2.93 -6.25
N THR A 50 1.58 -2.93 -6.94
CA THR A 50 1.12 -4.08 -7.72
C THR A 50 1.93 -4.31 -9.00
N GLU A 51 2.58 -3.27 -9.52
CA GLU A 51 3.40 -3.37 -10.73
C GLU A 51 4.76 -4.02 -10.47
N SER A 52 5.31 -3.92 -9.26
CA SER A 52 6.61 -4.51 -8.94
C SER A 52 6.58 -6.03 -8.86
N TRP A 53 5.40 -6.65 -8.77
CA TRP A 53 5.26 -8.10 -8.59
C TRP A 53 5.65 -8.88 -9.85
N LYS A 54 5.61 -8.24 -11.03
CA LYS A 54 6.06 -8.84 -12.28
C LYS A 54 7.56 -9.14 -12.28
N ASP A 55 8.32 -8.43 -11.44
CA ASP A 55 9.76 -8.54 -11.34
C ASP A 55 10.19 -9.52 -10.20
N ILE A 56 9.23 -10.05 -9.43
CA ILE A 56 9.48 -10.95 -8.30
C ILE A 56 9.30 -12.39 -8.75
N SER A 57 10.42 -13.12 -8.87
CA SER A 57 10.40 -14.55 -9.21
C SER A 57 10.45 -15.46 -7.97
N ASN A 58 11.06 -15.00 -6.87
CA ASN A 58 11.21 -15.77 -5.65
C ASN A 58 10.34 -15.16 -4.53
N PRO A 59 9.41 -15.92 -3.91
CA PRO A 59 8.59 -15.42 -2.80
C PRO A 59 9.36 -14.87 -1.61
N LEU A 60 10.61 -15.30 -1.40
CA LEU A 60 11.46 -14.75 -0.35
C LEU A 60 11.81 -13.26 -0.56
N ASP A 61 11.75 -12.77 -1.80
CA ASP A 61 12.06 -11.38 -2.14
C ASP A 61 10.93 -10.42 -1.77
N VAL A 62 9.72 -10.93 -1.44
CA VAL A 62 8.59 -10.12 -0.97
C VAL A 62 8.86 -9.52 0.41
N LEU A 63 9.53 -10.26 1.28
CA LEU A 63 9.78 -9.87 2.66
C LEU A 63 10.53 -8.52 2.78
N PRO A 64 11.71 -8.33 2.16
CA PRO A 64 12.44 -7.07 2.28
C PRO A 64 11.67 -5.86 1.76
N LEU A 65 10.83 -6.03 0.72
CA LEU A 65 9.99 -4.96 0.17
C LEU A 65 8.95 -4.47 1.19
N ILE A 66 8.23 -5.42 1.81
CA ILE A 66 7.19 -5.11 2.81
C ILE A 66 7.83 -4.54 4.08
N VAL A 67 8.92 -5.13 4.57
CA VAL A 67 9.62 -4.66 5.77
C VAL A 67 10.18 -3.26 5.57
N SER A 68 10.79 -2.97 4.41
CA SER A 68 11.30 -1.63 4.09
C SER A 68 10.18 -0.59 4.06
N MET A 69 9.07 -0.88 3.37
CA MET A 69 7.91 0.00 3.33
C MET A 69 7.32 0.23 4.73
N TYR A 70 7.12 -0.84 5.49
CA TYR A 70 6.57 -0.77 6.85
C TYR A 70 7.46 0.07 7.78
N ASN A 71 8.77 -0.15 7.77
CA ASN A 71 9.71 0.62 8.58
C ASN A 71 9.83 2.08 8.16
N SER A 72 9.50 2.42 6.90
CA SER A 72 9.46 3.81 6.42
C SER A 72 8.23 4.59 6.90
N PHE A 73 7.24 3.90 7.49
CA PHE A 73 6.02 4.48 7.99
C PHE A 73 5.95 4.41 9.52
N GLU A 74 6.34 5.49 10.19
CA GLU A 74 6.45 5.54 11.65
C GLU A 74 5.11 5.79 12.38
N ASP A 75 4.09 6.25 11.64
CA ASP A 75 2.81 6.67 12.21
C ASP A 75 1.81 5.52 12.39
N SER A 76 0.68 5.82 13.06
CA SER A 76 -0.46 4.90 13.13
C SER A 76 -1.41 5.06 11.94
N GLY A 77 -2.30 4.08 11.75
CA GLY A 77 -3.35 4.13 10.73
C GLY A 77 -2.93 3.65 9.33
N LEU A 78 -1.80 2.95 9.19
CA LEU A 78 -1.49 2.18 7.98
C LEU A 78 -2.28 0.87 7.97
N ILE A 79 -2.93 0.61 6.84
CA ILE A 79 -3.55 -0.67 6.50
C ILE A 79 -2.81 -1.17 5.26
N ILE A 80 -2.00 -2.22 5.41
CA ILE A 80 -1.19 -2.72 4.30
C ILE A 80 -2.12 -3.38 3.28
N SER A 81 -2.12 -2.85 2.05
CA SER A 81 -2.93 -3.36 0.95
C SER A 81 -2.27 -3.08 -0.40
N PRO A 82 -2.71 -3.74 -1.48
CA PRO A 82 -2.50 -3.25 -2.83
C PRO A 82 -3.01 -1.82 -2.98
N GLY A 83 -2.37 -1.04 -3.86
CA GLY A 83 -2.87 0.28 -4.25
C GLY A 83 -4.14 0.24 -5.10
N CYS A 84 -4.46 -0.93 -5.68
CA CYS A 84 -5.69 -1.24 -6.39
C CYS A 84 -6.05 -2.72 -6.22
N VAL A 85 -5.85 -3.54 -7.25
CA VAL A 85 -6.09 -5.00 -7.23
C VAL A 85 -4.79 -5.77 -7.40
N ILE A 86 -4.77 -7.04 -6.98
CA ILE A 86 -3.65 -7.95 -7.30
C ILE A 86 -3.80 -8.40 -8.76
N PRO A 87 -2.77 -8.23 -9.62
CA PRO A 87 -2.82 -8.71 -10.99
C PRO A 87 -2.93 -10.24 -11.08
N GLN A 88 -3.60 -10.76 -12.11
CA GLN A 88 -3.83 -12.21 -12.27
C GLN A 88 -2.55 -13.04 -12.49
N PHE A 89 -1.45 -12.42 -12.92
CA PHE A 89 -0.18 -13.12 -13.12
C PHE A 89 0.56 -13.39 -11.79
N VAL A 90 0.11 -12.77 -10.70
CA VAL A 90 0.69 -13.00 -9.37
C VAL A 90 0.30 -14.40 -8.89
N SER A 91 1.30 -15.19 -8.52
CA SER A 91 1.08 -16.56 -8.07
C SER A 91 0.68 -16.63 -6.58
N ASP A 92 -0.07 -17.67 -6.22
CA ASP A 92 -0.47 -17.91 -4.82
C ASP A 92 0.71 -17.93 -3.84
N PRO A 93 1.88 -18.53 -4.15
CA PRO A 93 3.04 -18.46 -3.26
C PRO A 93 3.54 -17.04 -2.97
N LEU A 94 3.44 -16.11 -3.92
CA LEU A 94 3.80 -14.70 -3.68
C LEU A 94 2.78 -14.03 -2.73
N ILE A 95 1.50 -14.31 -2.92
CA ILE A 95 0.43 -13.79 -2.06
C ILE A 95 0.60 -14.34 -0.63
N GLU A 96 0.85 -15.63 -0.49
CA GLU A 96 1.09 -16.28 0.80
C GLU A 96 2.32 -15.71 1.51
N ALA A 97 3.41 -15.46 0.78
CA ALA A 97 4.60 -14.82 1.32
C ALA A 97 4.32 -13.39 1.80
N ALA A 98 3.55 -12.61 1.04
CA ALA A 98 3.13 -11.27 1.46
C ALA A 98 2.28 -11.31 2.74
N VAL A 99 1.25 -12.15 2.78
CA VAL A 99 0.35 -12.31 3.94
C VAL A 99 1.12 -12.78 5.17
N THR A 100 1.99 -13.78 5.00
CA THR A 100 2.82 -14.30 6.09
C THR A 100 3.77 -13.23 6.61
N THR A 101 4.39 -12.46 5.73
CA THR A 101 5.27 -11.34 6.13
C THR A 101 4.50 -10.32 6.95
N ILE A 102 3.35 -9.85 6.44
CA ILE A 102 2.51 -8.84 7.11
C ILE A 102 2.05 -9.30 8.49
N LYS A 103 1.61 -10.55 8.63
CA LYS A 103 1.15 -11.12 9.92
C LYS A 103 2.26 -11.21 10.97
N ASN A 104 3.53 -11.30 10.53
CA ASN A 104 4.68 -11.42 11.42
C ASN A 104 5.40 -10.09 11.70
N LEU A 105 4.92 -8.97 11.13
CA LEU A 105 5.43 -7.65 11.47
C LEU A 105 5.19 -7.37 12.96
N LYS A 106 6.25 -6.99 13.67
CA LYS A 106 6.16 -6.52 15.06
C LYS A 106 6.30 -5.00 15.08
N LYS A 107 5.54 -4.34 15.94
CA LYS A 107 5.81 -2.95 16.34
C LYS A 107 6.86 -2.93 17.43
#